data_AF-A0A925H1G4-F1
#
_entry.id   AF-A0A925H1G4-F1
#
_cell.length_a   1.000
_cell.length_b   1.000
_cell.length_c   1.000
_cell.angle_alpha   90.00
_cell.angle_beta   90.00
_cell.angle_gamma   90.00
#
_symmetry.space_group_name_H-M   'P 1'
#
loop_
_entity.id
_entity.type
_entity.pdbx_description
1 polymer ?
#
loop_
_entity_poly.entity_id
_entity_poly.type
_entity_poly.pdbx_seq_one_letter_code
_entity_poly.pdbx_strand_id
1 'polypeptide(L)'
;MAEDDLEIEIDLGECFASPSLTPTPTPPGEARPAAGALPTRFAQMVDGIEPDRLRNLVTQIYARQLKALGTLEAIERILTEKGVKDVARLFDVLRNQCANLLAYITETVASADFLDEDVKDTLDGMRFVIAHEMSKVFRMDFPALTGATAAPYSRAGLTRAWGLMHNCLQQTAITLAQAFDPAACGERLFDDYQGKVENSLALYRDLNLLLQKVNRAQNTNGILLKHSLIRHMELFRDETMHFLMYKDWAEFENFVEKIKDAFEEIDSFDNVLQEFAPYLDTLIHHVGMREVLRHVGAVGPQGASLPARIEPAGAGWPAI
;
A
#
# COMPACT_ATOMS: atom_id res chain seq x y z
N MET A 1 -33.73 19.17 14.27
CA MET A 1 -32.82 19.20 13.10
C MET A 1 -32.41 17.75 12.89
N ALA A 2 -33.01 17.12 11.89
CA ALA A 2 -32.70 15.76 11.51
C ALA A 2 -31.42 15.78 10.67
N GLU A 3 -30.44 14.96 11.05
CA GLU A 3 -29.26 14.69 10.24
C GLU A 3 -29.67 13.68 9.16
N ASP A 4 -29.45 14.08 7.92
CA ASP A 4 -29.76 13.35 6.70
C ASP A 4 -28.56 12.42 6.42
N ASP A 5 -28.74 11.12 6.66
CA ASP A 5 -27.81 10.07 6.25
C ASP A 5 -27.87 9.94 4.72
N LEU A 6 -26.91 10.55 4.03
CA LEU A 6 -26.70 10.35 2.60
C LEU A 6 -25.99 9.01 2.37
N GLU A 7 -26.77 7.95 2.25
CA GLU A 7 -26.34 6.69 1.62
C GLU A 7 -25.96 6.98 0.17
N ILE A 8 -24.65 6.95 -0.13
CA ILE A 8 -24.14 7.05 -1.49
C ILE A 8 -24.33 5.68 -2.14
N GLU A 9 -25.43 5.53 -2.86
CA GLU A 9 -25.71 4.40 -3.75
C GLU A 9 -24.71 4.45 -4.93
N ILE A 10 -23.71 3.56 -4.92
CA ILE A 10 -22.72 3.45 -5.99
C ILE A 10 -23.33 2.63 -7.13
N ASP A 11 -23.82 3.30 -8.16
CA ASP A 11 -24.25 2.65 -9.41
C ASP A 11 -23.03 2.10 -10.17
N LEU A 12 -22.88 0.77 -10.13
CA LEU A 12 -21.82 0.00 -10.78
C LEU A 12 -22.17 -0.40 -12.23
N GLY A 13 -23.36 -0.07 -12.71
CA GLY A 13 -23.92 -0.60 -13.97
C GLY A 13 -23.34 0.00 -15.25
N GLU A 14 -22.89 1.25 -15.23
CA GLU A 14 -22.57 1.98 -16.48
C GLU A 14 -21.09 1.94 -16.90
N CYS A 15 -20.19 1.35 -16.10
CA CYS A 15 -18.73 1.44 -16.34
C CYS A 15 -18.14 0.38 -17.30
N PHE A 16 -18.92 -0.58 -17.82
CA PHE A 16 -18.37 -1.81 -18.44
C PHE A 16 -18.80 -2.11 -19.88
N ALA A 17 -19.00 -1.08 -20.72
CA ALA A 17 -19.13 -1.31 -22.16
C ALA A 17 -17.75 -1.51 -22.81
N SER A 18 -17.41 -2.75 -23.17
CA SER A 18 -16.17 -3.09 -23.90
C SER A 18 -16.36 -3.04 -25.42
N PRO A 19 -15.42 -2.45 -26.20
CA PRO A 19 -15.37 -2.65 -27.64
C PRO A 19 -14.64 -3.96 -27.99
N SER A 20 -15.24 -4.73 -28.88
CA SER A 20 -14.69 -5.99 -29.41
C SER A 20 -13.51 -5.74 -30.35
N LEU A 21 -12.36 -6.36 -30.05
CA LEU A 21 -11.22 -6.43 -30.96
C LEU A 21 -10.80 -7.89 -31.14
N THR A 22 -10.83 -8.34 -32.39
CA THR A 22 -10.40 -9.67 -32.83
C THR A 22 -8.86 -9.75 -32.88
N PRO A 23 -8.23 -10.83 -32.36
CA PRO A 23 -6.78 -10.98 -32.43
C PRO A 23 -6.33 -11.62 -33.76
N THR A 24 -5.23 -11.07 -34.31
CA THR A 24 -4.48 -11.62 -35.44
C THR A 24 -3.30 -12.46 -34.91
N PRO A 25 -2.94 -13.60 -35.53
CA PRO A 25 -1.94 -14.52 -34.97
C PRO A 25 -0.50 -14.14 -35.35
N THR A 26 0.44 -14.34 -34.40
CA THR A 26 1.89 -14.12 -34.54
C THR A 26 2.66 -15.39 -34.08
N PRO A 27 3.83 -15.72 -34.66
CA PRO A 27 4.38 -17.08 -34.75
C PRO A 27 5.18 -17.55 -33.51
N PRO A 28 5.63 -18.82 -33.50
CA PRO A 28 6.10 -19.52 -32.32
C PRO A 28 7.61 -19.43 -32.12
N GLY A 29 8.04 -19.29 -30.86
CA GLY A 29 9.43 -19.53 -30.48
C GLY A 29 9.85 -18.80 -29.22
N GLU A 30 9.43 -19.30 -28.05
CA GLU A 30 10.23 -19.44 -26.82
C GLU A 30 9.32 -20.01 -25.71
N ALA A 31 9.80 -21.06 -25.04
CA ALA A 31 9.02 -21.88 -24.12
C ALA A 31 8.62 -21.10 -22.86
N ARG A 32 7.38 -20.60 -22.89
CA ARG A 32 6.66 -19.99 -21.77
C ARG A 32 6.29 -21.09 -20.76
N PRO A 33 6.49 -20.92 -19.44
CA PRO A 33 5.94 -21.85 -18.45
C PRO A 33 4.42 -21.91 -18.62
N ALA A 34 3.86 -23.11 -18.54
CA ALA A 34 2.45 -23.37 -18.81
C ALA A 34 1.54 -22.43 -18.01
N ALA A 35 0.63 -21.76 -18.70
CA ALA A 35 -0.41 -20.95 -18.06
C ALA A 35 -1.26 -21.84 -17.14
N GLY A 36 -1.25 -21.59 -15.83
CA GLY A 36 -2.29 -22.11 -14.93
C GLY A 36 -1.86 -22.66 -13.57
N ALA A 37 -0.57 -22.84 -13.28
CA ALA A 37 -0.14 -23.35 -11.96
C ALA A 37 0.06 -22.21 -10.95
N LEU A 38 -0.58 -22.31 -9.78
CA LEU A 38 -0.32 -21.42 -8.65
C LEU A 38 1.13 -21.60 -8.14
N PRO A 39 1.77 -20.55 -7.60
CA PRO A 39 3.00 -20.69 -6.84
C PRO A 39 2.82 -21.68 -5.69
N THR A 40 3.88 -22.40 -5.32
CA THR A 40 3.85 -23.51 -4.36
C THR A 40 3.16 -23.17 -3.05
N ARG A 41 3.41 -21.97 -2.49
CA ARG A 41 2.80 -21.51 -1.22
C ARG A 41 1.27 -21.38 -1.31
N PHE A 42 0.76 -20.87 -2.44
CA PHE A 42 -0.68 -20.79 -2.69
C PHE A 42 -1.27 -22.15 -3.02
N ALA A 43 -0.56 -22.97 -3.79
CA ALA A 43 -0.99 -24.33 -4.12
C ALA A 43 -1.17 -25.19 -2.85
N GLN A 44 -0.22 -25.12 -1.92
CA GLN A 44 -0.29 -25.81 -0.62
C GLN A 44 -1.47 -25.33 0.23
N MET A 45 -1.79 -24.04 0.17
CA MET A 45 -2.91 -23.47 0.92
C MET A 45 -4.25 -23.99 0.39
N VAL A 46 -4.42 -24.05 -0.94
CA VAL A 46 -5.69 -24.52 -1.53
C VAL A 46 -5.88 -26.04 -1.46
N ASP A 47 -4.81 -26.82 -1.34
CA ASP A 47 -4.86 -28.29 -1.37
C ASP A 47 -5.74 -28.88 -0.24
N GLY A 48 -5.82 -28.20 0.90
CA GLY A 48 -6.63 -28.61 2.05
C GLY A 48 -8.10 -28.17 2.00
N ILE A 49 -8.53 -27.40 1.00
CA ILE A 49 -9.88 -26.84 0.93
C ILE A 49 -10.85 -27.87 0.37
N GLU A 50 -11.94 -28.14 1.09
CA GLU A 50 -13.06 -28.97 0.64
C GLU A 50 -14.36 -28.16 0.74
N PRO A 51 -15.34 -28.33 -0.17
CA PRO A 51 -15.36 -29.27 -1.30
C PRO A 51 -14.55 -28.79 -2.53
N ASP A 52 -14.29 -29.67 -3.51
CA ASP A 52 -13.58 -29.35 -4.77
C ASP A 52 -14.08 -28.09 -5.49
N ARG A 53 -15.38 -27.79 -5.42
CA ARG A 53 -15.95 -26.56 -6.01
C ARG A 53 -15.40 -25.31 -5.34
N LEU A 54 -15.30 -25.32 -4.01
CA LEU A 54 -14.72 -24.24 -3.22
C LEU A 54 -13.21 -24.12 -3.48
N ARG A 55 -12.50 -25.26 -3.53
CA ARG A 55 -11.08 -25.28 -3.92
C ARG A 55 -10.84 -24.64 -5.28
N ASN A 56 -11.65 -25.00 -6.28
CA ASN A 56 -11.55 -24.45 -7.63
C ASN A 56 -11.84 -22.95 -7.66
N LEU A 57 -12.87 -22.49 -6.94
CA LEU A 57 -13.18 -21.07 -6.80
C LEU A 57 -11.97 -20.30 -6.23
N VAL A 58 -11.46 -20.73 -5.08
CA VAL A 58 -10.35 -20.08 -4.38
C VAL A 58 -9.09 -20.08 -5.25
N THR A 59 -8.81 -21.20 -5.93
CA THR A 59 -7.70 -21.31 -6.89
C THR A 59 -7.80 -20.24 -7.99
N GLN A 60 -8.99 -20.04 -8.55
CA GLN A 60 -9.21 -19.07 -9.62
C GLN A 60 -9.13 -17.62 -9.14
N ILE A 61 -9.57 -17.35 -7.90
CA ILE A 61 -9.39 -16.03 -7.27
C ILE A 61 -7.90 -15.72 -7.13
N TYR A 62 -7.10 -16.65 -6.57
CA TYR A 62 -5.66 -16.44 -6.45
C TYR A 62 -4.96 -16.28 -7.79
N ALA A 63 -5.29 -17.11 -8.77
CA ALA A 63 -4.69 -17.00 -10.10
C ALA A 63 -4.90 -15.60 -10.71
N ARG A 64 -6.10 -15.02 -10.51
CA ARG A 64 -6.43 -13.66 -10.96
C ARG A 64 -5.72 -12.58 -10.14
N GLN A 65 -5.67 -12.71 -8.81
CA GLN A 65 -4.93 -11.78 -7.94
C GLN A 65 -3.44 -11.77 -8.25
N LEU A 66 -2.82 -12.95 -8.39
CA LEU A 66 -1.40 -13.09 -8.69
C LEU A 66 -1.04 -12.54 -10.08
N LYS A 67 -1.95 -12.67 -11.05
CA LYS A 67 -1.79 -12.03 -12.37
C LYS A 67 -1.79 -10.50 -12.25
N ALA A 68 -2.64 -9.94 -11.39
CA ALA A 68 -2.67 -8.50 -11.10
C ALA A 68 -1.42 -8.02 -10.36
N LEU A 69 -0.94 -8.79 -9.38
CA LEU A 69 0.32 -8.53 -8.67
C LEU A 69 1.52 -8.59 -9.62
N GLY A 70 1.62 -9.58 -10.51
CA GLY A 70 2.68 -9.64 -11.51
C GLY A 70 2.63 -8.46 -12.51
N THR A 71 1.45 -7.90 -12.77
CA THR A 71 1.32 -6.66 -13.56
C THR A 71 1.85 -5.46 -12.77
N LEU A 72 1.62 -5.40 -11.46
CA LEU A 72 2.18 -4.38 -10.58
C LEU A 72 3.71 -4.48 -10.48
N GLU A 73 4.30 -5.67 -10.37
CA GLU A 73 5.76 -5.85 -10.41
C GLU A 73 6.36 -5.30 -11.72
N ALA A 74 5.67 -5.50 -12.85
CA ALA A 74 6.09 -4.92 -14.12
C ALA A 74 6.01 -3.39 -14.13
N ILE A 75 4.97 -2.81 -13.50
CA ILE A 75 4.83 -1.35 -13.32
C ILE A 75 6.00 -0.83 -12.47
N GLU A 76 6.30 -1.46 -11.35
CA GLU A 76 7.39 -1.05 -10.44
C GLU A 76 8.74 -1.03 -11.18
N ARG A 77 9.06 -2.09 -11.92
CA ARG A 77 10.30 -2.15 -12.70
C ARG A 77 10.40 -1.03 -13.74
N ILE A 78 9.31 -0.72 -14.45
CA ILE A 78 9.29 0.38 -15.42
C ILE A 78 9.41 1.74 -14.71
N LEU A 79 8.74 1.91 -13.57
CA LEU A 79 8.93 3.10 -12.75
C LEU A 79 10.42 3.22 -12.38
N THR A 80 11.10 2.17 -11.96
CA THR A 80 12.53 2.23 -11.60
C THR A 80 13.47 2.49 -12.79
N GLU A 81 13.18 1.94 -13.98
CA GLU A 81 14.13 1.92 -15.11
C GLU A 81 13.84 2.92 -16.26
N LYS A 82 12.57 3.33 -16.47
CA LYS A 82 12.13 4.04 -17.70
C LYS A 82 11.15 5.19 -17.44
N GLY A 83 10.97 6.03 -18.46
CA GLY A 83 10.03 7.15 -18.44
C GLY A 83 8.55 6.74 -18.36
N VAL A 84 7.76 7.60 -17.73
CA VAL A 84 6.33 7.50 -17.32
C VAL A 84 5.35 6.96 -18.39
N LYS A 85 5.65 7.06 -19.69
CA LYS A 85 4.68 6.80 -20.78
C LYS A 85 4.21 5.35 -20.89
N ASP A 86 5.06 4.37 -20.58
CA ASP A 86 4.70 2.95 -20.67
C ASP A 86 3.91 2.45 -19.44
N VAL A 87 3.95 3.20 -18.33
CA VAL A 87 3.31 2.84 -17.06
C VAL A 87 1.79 2.94 -17.16
N ALA A 88 1.27 3.96 -17.86
CA ALA A 88 -0.16 4.18 -18.05
C ALA A 88 -0.88 2.97 -18.69
N ARG A 89 -0.28 2.37 -19.73
CA ARG A 89 -0.83 1.19 -20.39
C ARG A 89 -0.90 -0.02 -19.47
N LEU A 90 0.09 -0.19 -18.59
CA LEU A 90 0.06 -1.27 -17.61
C LEU A 90 -1.01 -1.05 -16.54
N PHE A 91 -1.28 0.21 -16.15
CA PHE A 91 -2.41 0.52 -15.28
C PHE A 91 -3.77 0.20 -15.93
N ASP A 92 -3.93 0.38 -17.24
CA ASP A 92 -5.13 -0.08 -17.96
C ASP A 92 -5.27 -1.61 -17.93
N VAL A 93 -4.16 -2.33 -18.12
CA VAL A 93 -4.14 -3.79 -17.99
C VAL A 93 -4.53 -4.21 -16.58
N LEU A 94 -3.97 -3.56 -15.55
CA LEU A 94 -4.29 -3.82 -14.15
C LEU A 94 -5.77 -3.56 -13.87
N ARG A 95 -6.32 -2.43 -14.32
CA ARG A 95 -7.74 -2.08 -14.19
C ARG A 95 -8.62 -3.19 -14.73
N ASN A 96 -8.34 -3.66 -15.94
CA ASN A 96 -9.10 -4.73 -16.58
C ASN A 96 -8.97 -6.06 -15.82
N GLN A 97 -7.79 -6.37 -15.27
CA GLN A 97 -7.61 -7.59 -14.47
C GLN A 97 -8.39 -7.53 -13.16
N CYS A 98 -8.38 -6.40 -12.45
CA CYS A 98 -9.15 -6.22 -11.23
C CYS A 98 -10.67 -6.20 -11.49
N ALA A 99 -11.12 -5.56 -12.58
CA ALA A 99 -12.52 -5.62 -13.00
C ALA A 99 -12.97 -7.06 -13.31
N ASN A 100 -12.13 -7.84 -14.01
CA ASN A 100 -12.39 -9.25 -14.28
C ASN A 100 -12.38 -10.12 -13.02
N LEU A 101 -11.59 -9.77 -12.00
CA LEU A 101 -11.61 -10.42 -10.69
C LEU A 101 -12.92 -10.11 -9.95
N LEU A 102 -13.32 -8.84 -9.90
CA LEU A 102 -14.57 -8.40 -9.28
C LEU A 102 -15.77 -9.08 -9.92
N ALA A 103 -15.87 -9.08 -11.25
CA ALA A 103 -16.96 -9.74 -11.98
C ALA A 103 -17.03 -11.24 -11.63
N TYR A 104 -15.88 -11.92 -11.58
CA TYR A 104 -15.82 -13.33 -11.23
C TYR A 104 -16.28 -13.61 -9.78
N ILE A 105 -15.85 -12.79 -8.81
CA ILE A 105 -16.28 -12.92 -7.41
C ILE A 105 -17.79 -12.66 -7.31
N THR A 106 -18.30 -11.59 -7.93
CA THR A 106 -19.73 -11.24 -7.91
C THR A 106 -20.60 -12.34 -8.50
N GLU A 107 -20.25 -12.85 -9.69
CA GLU A 107 -20.99 -13.93 -10.34
C GLU A 107 -20.99 -15.21 -9.49
N THR A 108 -19.84 -15.53 -8.88
CA THR A 108 -19.73 -16.73 -8.04
C THR A 108 -20.55 -16.57 -6.77
N VAL A 109 -20.42 -15.46 -6.02
CA VAL A 109 -21.19 -15.24 -4.78
C VAL A 109 -22.69 -15.25 -5.04
N ALA A 110 -23.14 -14.71 -6.17
CA ALA A 110 -24.57 -14.70 -6.54
C ALA A 110 -25.12 -16.08 -6.92
N SER A 111 -24.27 -17.00 -7.39
CA SER A 111 -24.69 -18.30 -7.94
C SER A 111 -24.32 -19.51 -7.07
N ALA A 112 -23.52 -19.31 -6.02
CA ALA A 112 -22.95 -20.40 -5.24
C ALA A 112 -23.78 -20.75 -4.00
N ASP A 113 -24.54 -21.85 -4.11
CA ASP A 113 -25.23 -22.52 -3.00
C ASP A 113 -24.29 -23.31 -2.07
N PHE A 114 -23.04 -23.48 -2.47
CA PHE A 114 -22.03 -24.29 -1.78
C PHE A 114 -21.10 -23.49 -0.85
N LEU A 115 -21.26 -22.17 -0.76
CA LEU A 115 -20.48 -21.32 0.13
C LEU A 115 -21.12 -21.30 1.52
N ASP A 116 -20.31 -21.47 2.56
CA ASP A 116 -20.70 -21.08 3.90
C ASP A 116 -20.73 -19.56 4.03
N GLU A 117 -21.37 -19.06 5.10
CA GLU A 117 -21.52 -17.62 5.32
C GLU A 117 -20.18 -16.93 5.59
N ASP A 118 -19.23 -17.60 6.25
CA ASP A 118 -17.92 -17.00 6.59
C ASP A 118 -17.09 -16.71 5.33
N VAL A 119 -17.05 -17.65 4.38
CA VAL A 119 -16.40 -17.47 3.07
C VAL A 119 -17.14 -16.44 2.25
N LYS A 120 -18.47 -16.44 2.28
CA LYS A 120 -19.29 -15.47 1.54
C LYS A 120 -19.05 -14.04 2.04
N ASP A 121 -19.05 -13.83 3.35
CA ASP A 121 -18.72 -12.55 4.00
C ASP A 121 -17.29 -12.11 3.65
N THR A 122 -16.34 -13.05 3.64
CA THR A 122 -14.95 -12.79 3.21
C THR A 122 -14.90 -12.30 1.76
N LEU A 123 -15.60 -12.97 0.84
CA LEU A 123 -15.63 -12.61 -0.57
C LEU A 123 -16.36 -11.28 -0.83
N ASP A 124 -17.43 -11.00 -0.08
CA ASP A 124 -18.14 -9.72 -0.13
C ASP A 124 -17.26 -8.58 0.39
N GLY A 125 -16.54 -8.78 1.49
CA GLY A 125 -15.54 -7.85 2.00
C GLY A 125 -14.42 -7.58 1.00
N MET A 126 -13.89 -8.63 0.35
CA MET A 126 -12.90 -8.48 -0.72
C MET A 126 -13.45 -7.68 -1.91
N ARG A 127 -14.68 -7.99 -2.36
CA ARG A 127 -15.33 -7.26 -3.46
C ARG A 127 -15.43 -5.77 -3.13
N PHE A 128 -15.89 -5.45 -1.93
CA PHE A 128 -16.00 -4.07 -1.46
C PHE A 128 -14.66 -3.35 -1.47
N VAL A 129 -13.64 -3.93 -0.81
CA VAL A 129 -12.30 -3.31 -0.69
C VAL A 129 -11.63 -3.10 -2.04
N ILE A 130 -11.69 -4.10 -2.93
CA ILE A 130 -11.10 -3.99 -4.27
C ILE A 130 -11.83 -2.94 -5.10
N ALA A 131 -13.18 -2.94 -5.10
CA ALA A 131 -13.96 -1.95 -5.84
C ALA A 131 -13.73 -0.52 -5.32
N HIS A 132 -13.61 -0.36 -4.00
CA HIS A 132 -13.34 0.92 -3.35
C HIS A 132 -11.96 1.46 -3.73
N GLU A 133 -10.90 0.66 -3.54
CA GLU A 133 -9.53 1.10 -3.88
C GLU A 133 -9.34 1.30 -5.39
N MET A 134 -9.97 0.47 -6.24
CA MET A 134 -10.02 0.72 -7.69
C MET A 134 -10.67 2.07 -8.00
N SER A 135 -11.81 2.37 -7.39
CA SER A 135 -12.52 3.63 -7.63
C SER A 135 -11.68 4.83 -7.21
N LYS A 136 -11.03 4.73 -6.06
CA LYS A 136 -10.10 5.76 -5.55
C LYS A 136 -8.94 5.98 -6.50
N VAL A 137 -8.23 4.92 -6.89
CA VAL A 137 -7.09 5.02 -7.82
C VAL A 137 -7.58 5.58 -9.17
N PHE A 138 -8.51 4.92 -9.84
CA PHE A 138 -8.83 5.25 -11.24
C PHE A 138 -9.75 6.47 -11.43
N ARG A 139 -10.55 6.88 -10.42
CA ARG A 139 -11.39 8.10 -10.52
C ARG A 139 -10.70 9.34 -9.96
N MET A 140 -9.95 9.23 -8.86
CA MET A 140 -9.37 10.41 -8.19
C MET A 140 -7.94 10.70 -8.69
N ASP A 141 -7.12 9.67 -8.90
CA ASP A 141 -5.70 9.86 -9.24
C ASP A 141 -5.42 9.76 -10.77
N PHE A 142 -6.34 9.20 -11.57
CA PHE A 142 -6.15 8.99 -13.02
C PHE A 142 -7.30 9.45 -13.97
N PRO A 143 -7.89 10.65 -13.83
CA PRO A 143 -8.88 11.14 -14.80
C PRO A 143 -8.31 11.30 -16.23
N ALA A 144 -6.98 11.39 -16.38
CA ALA A 144 -6.34 11.43 -17.69
C ALA A 144 -6.31 10.05 -18.41
N LEU A 145 -6.54 8.92 -17.71
CA LEU A 145 -6.58 7.58 -18.34
C LEU A 145 -7.95 7.36 -19.01
N THR A 146 -8.94 8.16 -18.61
CA THR A 146 -10.32 8.11 -19.12
C THR A 146 -10.62 9.20 -20.15
N GLY A 147 -9.64 10.05 -20.52
CA GLY A 147 -9.63 10.71 -21.83
C GLY A 147 -9.97 12.21 -21.91
N ALA A 148 -9.78 13.03 -20.87
CA ALA A 148 -10.17 14.46 -20.96
C ALA A 148 -9.06 15.51 -20.76
N THR A 149 -7.91 15.21 -20.16
CA THR A 149 -6.86 16.23 -19.94
C THR A 149 -5.45 15.65 -20.05
N ALA A 150 -4.63 16.24 -20.93
CA ALA A 150 -3.28 15.78 -21.30
C ALA A 150 -2.19 16.21 -20.29
N ALA A 151 -2.49 16.20 -18.99
CA ALA A 151 -1.43 16.39 -18.00
C ALA A 151 -0.66 15.07 -17.84
N PRO A 152 0.67 15.03 -18.08
CA PRO A 152 1.45 13.83 -17.84
C PRO A 152 1.40 13.45 -16.36
N TYR A 153 1.21 12.17 -16.04
CA TYR A 153 1.23 11.69 -14.66
C TYR A 153 2.59 11.98 -14.02
N SER A 154 2.58 12.49 -12.80
CA SER A 154 3.80 12.55 -12.00
C SER A 154 4.21 11.13 -11.62
N ARG A 155 5.52 10.90 -11.53
CA ARG A 155 6.08 9.64 -11.01
C ARG A 155 5.49 9.32 -9.63
N ALA A 156 5.41 10.32 -8.75
CA ALA A 156 4.83 10.17 -7.42
C ALA A 156 3.36 9.70 -7.45
N GLY A 157 2.55 10.21 -8.38
CA GLY A 157 1.15 9.77 -8.56
C GLY A 157 1.06 8.31 -9.02
N LEU A 158 1.91 7.90 -9.97
CA LEU A 158 1.95 6.51 -10.44
C LEU A 158 2.42 5.54 -9.35
N THR A 159 3.46 5.89 -8.60
CA THR A 159 3.96 5.03 -7.54
C THR A 159 2.96 4.96 -6.36
N ARG A 160 2.18 6.02 -6.11
CA ARG A 160 1.03 6.00 -5.18
C ARG A 160 -0.01 4.98 -5.57
N ALA A 161 -0.47 5.06 -6.81
CA ALA A 161 -1.46 4.16 -7.36
C ALA A 161 -1.01 2.70 -7.27
N TRP A 162 0.25 2.46 -7.61
CA TRP A 162 0.88 1.15 -7.51
C TRP A 162 0.84 0.64 -6.06
N GLY A 163 1.27 1.46 -5.10
CA GLY A 163 1.32 1.07 -3.68
C GLY A 163 -0.06 0.74 -3.11
N LEU A 164 -1.09 1.53 -3.45
CA LEU A 164 -2.48 1.27 -3.04
C LEU A 164 -2.98 -0.07 -3.60
N MET A 165 -2.86 -0.27 -4.91
CA MET A 165 -3.34 -1.50 -5.56
C MET A 165 -2.57 -2.74 -5.10
N HIS A 166 -1.25 -2.63 -4.93
CA HIS A 166 -0.42 -3.73 -4.47
C HIS A 166 -0.77 -4.16 -3.04
N ASN A 167 -0.95 -3.18 -2.14
CA ASN A 167 -1.35 -3.49 -0.78
C ASN A 167 -2.77 -4.10 -0.75
N CYS A 168 -3.72 -3.51 -1.47
CA CYS A 168 -5.08 -4.03 -1.59
C CYS A 168 -5.12 -5.50 -2.05
N LEU A 169 -4.40 -5.83 -3.12
CA LEU A 169 -4.38 -7.18 -3.68
C LEU A 169 -3.68 -8.20 -2.77
N GLN A 170 -2.57 -7.83 -2.12
CA GLN A 170 -1.93 -8.71 -1.15
C GLN A 170 -2.82 -8.94 0.09
N GLN A 171 -3.41 -7.88 0.63
CA GLN A 171 -4.24 -7.97 1.82
C GLN A 171 -5.48 -8.81 1.57
N THR A 172 -6.18 -8.60 0.45
CA THR A 172 -7.35 -9.42 0.10
C THR A 172 -6.97 -10.89 -0.16
N ALA A 173 -5.76 -11.17 -0.64
CA ALA A 173 -5.25 -12.54 -0.75
C ALA A 173 -4.94 -13.17 0.62
N ILE A 174 -4.39 -12.40 1.57
CA ILE A 174 -4.14 -12.83 2.96
C ILE A 174 -5.46 -13.09 3.68
N THR A 175 -6.42 -12.16 3.59
CA THR A 175 -7.75 -12.31 4.21
C THR A 175 -8.45 -13.56 3.69
N LEU A 176 -8.39 -13.83 2.38
CA LEU A 176 -8.95 -15.06 1.82
C LEU A 176 -8.24 -16.31 2.37
N ALA A 177 -6.93 -16.26 2.57
CA ALA A 177 -6.19 -17.40 3.13
C ALA A 177 -6.57 -17.62 4.60
N GLN A 178 -6.79 -16.54 5.35
CA GLN A 178 -7.18 -16.57 6.76
C GLN A 178 -8.57 -17.16 7.00
N ALA A 179 -9.45 -17.14 6.00
CA ALA A 179 -10.73 -17.86 6.05
C ALA A 179 -10.57 -19.38 6.12
N PHE A 180 -9.43 -19.93 5.67
CA PHE A 180 -9.16 -21.38 5.64
C PHE A 180 -8.04 -21.80 6.61
N ASP A 181 -7.03 -20.94 6.80
CA ASP A 181 -5.96 -21.10 7.78
C ASP A 181 -5.80 -19.79 8.56
N PRO A 182 -6.34 -19.68 9.79
CA PRO A 182 -6.20 -18.47 10.61
C PRO A 182 -4.74 -18.08 10.90
N ALA A 183 -3.78 -19.00 10.75
CA ALA A 183 -2.35 -18.72 10.87
C ALA A 183 -1.70 -18.33 9.54
N ALA A 184 -2.47 -18.15 8.47
CA ALA A 184 -1.99 -17.57 7.22
C ALA A 184 -1.59 -16.12 7.43
N CYS A 185 -0.40 -15.78 6.95
CA CYS A 185 0.15 -14.43 7.01
C CYS A 185 0.92 -14.13 5.72
N GLY A 186 1.19 -12.84 5.49
CA GLY A 186 1.89 -12.41 4.29
C GLY A 186 3.27 -13.03 4.10
N GLU A 187 4.01 -13.28 5.19
CA GLU A 187 5.34 -13.93 5.16
C GLU A 187 5.29 -15.35 4.59
N ARG A 188 4.19 -16.08 4.84
CA ARG A 188 4.00 -17.45 4.33
C ARG A 188 3.53 -17.44 2.88
N LEU A 189 2.81 -16.41 2.45
CA LEU A 189 2.24 -16.34 1.10
C LEU A 189 3.14 -15.66 0.07
N PHE A 190 3.90 -14.64 0.45
CA PHE A 190 4.65 -13.82 -0.49
C PHE A 190 6.13 -13.69 -0.13
N ASP A 191 7.00 -13.89 -1.11
CA ASP A 191 8.46 -13.77 -0.93
C ASP A 191 8.91 -12.30 -0.75
N ASP A 192 8.22 -11.35 -1.38
CA ASP A 192 8.48 -9.90 -1.27
C ASP A 192 8.05 -9.31 0.08
N TYR A 193 7.28 -10.06 0.87
CA TYR A 193 6.78 -9.60 2.17
C TYR A 193 7.93 -9.29 3.14
N GLN A 194 9.01 -10.09 3.11
CA GLN A 194 10.20 -9.83 3.91
C GLN A 194 10.87 -8.51 3.49
N GLY A 195 10.91 -8.21 2.19
CA GLY A 195 11.37 -6.91 1.68
C GLY A 195 10.52 -5.76 2.20
N LYS A 196 9.19 -5.92 2.33
CA LYS A 196 8.30 -4.88 2.90
C LYS A 196 8.48 -4.67 4.39
N VAL A 197 8.78 -5.73 5.13
CA VAL A 197 9.17 -5.67 6.54
C VAL A 197 10.49 -4.90 6.65
N GLU A 198 11.49 -5.26 5.86
CA GLU A 198 12.80 -4.59 5.83
C GLU A 198 12.67 -3.11 5.45
N ASN A 199 11.86 -2.78 4.44
CA ASN A 199 11.57 -1.42 4.02
C ASN A 199 10.85 -0.62 5.12
N SER A 200 9.90 -1.23 5.82
CA SER A 200 9.20 -0.59 6.94
C SER A 200 10.11 -0.40 8.16
N LEU A 201 11.04 -1.33 8.40
CA LEU A 201 12.07 -1.20 9.44
C LEU A 201 13.10 -0.12 9.10
N ALA A 202 13.56 -0.06 7.85
CA ALA A 202 14.48 0.97 7.35
C ALA A 202 13.83 2.35 7.50
N LEU A 203 12.60 2.50 7.02
CA LEU A 203 11.81 3.71 7.18
C LEU A 203 11.64 4.12 8.65
N TYR A 204 11.27 3.17 9.51
CA TYR A 204 11.09 3.44 10.94
C TYR A 204 12.39 3.91 11.61
N ARG A 205 13.53 3.28 11.29
CA ARG A 205 14.85 3.68 11.79
C ARG A 205 15.24 5.07 11.31
N ASP A 206 15.05 5.36 10.03
CA ASP A 206 15.44 6.64 9.44
C ASP A 206 14.57 7.79 9.95
N LEU A 207 13.27 7.59 10.12
CA LEU A 207 12.39 8.58 10.74
C LEU A 207 12.79 8.88 12.19
N ASN A 208 13.14 7.84 12.98
CA ASN A 208 13.64 8.03 14.34
C ASN A 208 14.97 8.78 14.36
N LEU A 209 15.89 8.47 13.45
CA LEU A 209 17.16 9.17 13.31
C LEU A 209 16.95 10.65 12.91
N LEU A 210 15.98 10.91 12.04
CA LEU A 210 15.61 12.26 11.63
C LEU A 210 15.02 13.05 12.82
N LEU A 211 14.10 12.46 13.57
CA LEU A 211 13.54 13.07 14.78
C LEU A 211 14.64 13.38 15.83
N GLN A 212 15.60 12.47 16.03
CA GLN A 212 16.75 12.72 16.91
C GLN A 212 17.59 13.92 16.44
N LYS A 213 17.77 14.10 15.13
CA LYS A 213 18.50 15.24 14.57
C LYS A 213 17.72 16.55 14.74
N VAL A 214 16.40 16.52 14.54
CA VAL A 214 15.52 17.67 14.81
C VAL A 214 15.63 18.09 16.28
N ASN A 215 15.47 17.15 17.21
CA ASN A 215 15.58 17.41 18.64
C ASN A 215 16.97 17.96 19.03
N ARG A 216 18.05 17.46 18.43
CA ARG A 216 19.41 18.00 18.68
C ARG A 216 19.59 19.41 18.13
N ALA A 217 19.04 19.70 16.95
CA ALA A 217 19.10 21.02 16.34
C ALA A 217 18.30 22.06 17.14
N GLN A 218 17.18 21.67 17.75
CA GLN A 218 16.39 22.54 18.64
C GLN A 218 17.10 22.84 19.97
N ASN A 219 17.76 21.84 20.57
CA ASN A 219 18.38 21.98 21.88
C ASN A 219 19.79 22.59 21.84
N THR A 220 20.35 22.83 20.65
CA THR A 220 21.73 23.32 20.51
C THR A 220 21.85 24.26 19.33
N ASN A 221 22.18 25.52 19.62
CA ASN A 221 22.49 26.52 18.61
C ASN A 221 23.85 26.24 17.97
N GLY A 222 23.86 25.43 16.91
CA GLY A 222 25.06 25.08 16.17
C GLY A 222 24.80 24.98 14.67
N ILE A 223 25.46 25.81 13.87
CA ILE A 223 25.32 25.84 12.40
C ILE A 223 25.64 24.48 11.75
N LEU A 224 26.59 23.72 12.32
CA LEU A 224 26.93 22.38 11.86
C LEU A 224 25.79 21.37 12.07
N LEU A 225 24.99 21.53 13.13
CA LEU A 225 23.83 20.68 13.40
C LEU A 225 22.70 20.99 12.41
N LYS A 226 22.48 22.26 12.08
CA LYS A 226 21.50 22.69 11.05
C LYS A 226 21.85 22.12 9.68
N HIS A 227 23.10 22.25 9.23
CA HIS A 227 23.57 21.63 7.98
C HIS A 227 23.46 20.10 8.01
N SER A 228 23.82 19.47 9.13
CA SER A 228 23.66 18.02 9.30
C SER A 228 22.19 17.59 9.20
N LEU A 229 21.25 18.37 9.72
CA LEU A 229 19.81 18.09 9.63
C LEU A 229 19.34 18.17 8.17
N ILE A 230 19.62 19.29 7.48
CA ILE A 230 19.23 19.47 6.06
C ILE A 230 19.77 18.33 5.21
N ARG A 231 21.06 18.01 5.34
CA ARG A 231 21.66 16.90 4.59
C ARG A 231 20.96 15.56 4.86
N HIS A 232 20.51 15.33 6.09
CA HIS A 232 19.83 14.09 6.44
C HIS A 232 18.38 14.07 5.93
N MET A 233 17.71 15.21 5.86
CA MET A 233 16.40 15.34 5.23
C MET A 233 16.48 15.05 3.73
N GLU A 234 17.51 15.56 3.06
CA GLU A 234 17.76 15.28 1.64
C GLU A 234 18.09 13.79 1.42
N LEU A 235 18.92 13.20 2.27
CA LEU A 235 19.21 11.77 2.22
C LEU A 235 17.94 10.93 2.42
N PHE A 236 17.13 11.27 3.43
CA PHE A 236 15.85 10.60 3.65
C PHE A 236 14.92 10.73 2.44
N ARG A 237 14.80 11.95 1.88
CA ARG A 237 13.99 12.22 0.70
C ARG A 237 14.41 11.35 -0.49
N ASP A 238 15.71 11.23 -0.71
CA ASP A 238 16.27 10.54 -1.86
C ASP A 238 16.30 9.01 -1.67
N GLU A 239 16.47 8.52 -0.44
CA GLU A 239 16.70 7.10 -0.15
C GLU A 239 15.53 6.36 0.51
N THR A 240 14.82 6.93 1.48
CA THR A 240 13.84 6.18 2.32
C THR A 240 12.43 6.73 2.34
N MET A 241 12.22 7.97 1.91
CA MET A 241 10.91 8.60 1.80
C MET A 241 9.97 7.81 0.89
N HIS A 242 10.51 7.10 -0.10
CA HIS A 242 9.71 6.31 -1.01
C HIS A 242 8.95 5.14 -0.34
N PHE A 243 9.33 4.79 0.91
CA PHE A 243 8.61 3.82 1.74
C PHE A 243 7.47 4.45 2.58
N LEU A 244 7.35 5.78 2.66
CA LEU A 244 6.21 6.46 3.29
C LEU A 244 4.92 6.25 2.51
N MET A 245 3.78 6.38 3.18
CA MET A 245 2.51 6.52 2.48
C MET A 245 2.51 7.84 1.71
N TYR A 246 2.08 7.83 0.46
CA TYR A 246 2.17 9.00 -0.42
C TYR A 246 1.37 10.22 0.01
N LYS A 247 0.36 10.04 0.87
CA LYS A 247 -0.36 11.16 1.48
C LYS A 247 0.56 12.00 2.36
N ASP A 248 1.60 11.39 2.93
CA ASP A 248 2.53 12.02 3.86
C ASP A 248 3.68 12.72 3.12
N TRP A 249 3.90 12.43 1.83
CA TRP A 249 5.00 13.00 1.04
C TRP A 249 4.87 14.52 0.87
N ALA A 250 3.68 15.00 0.51
CA ALA A 250 3.47 16.42 0.27
C ALA A 250 3.72 17.25 1.53
N GLU A 251 3.28 16.74 2.68
CA GLU A 251 3.52 17.37 3.98
C GLU A 251 5.00 17.34 4.36
N PHE A 252 5.68 16.21 4.13
CA PHE A 252 7.12 16.09 4.38
C PHE A 252 7.93 17.08 3.52
N GLU A 253 7.67 17.14 2.22
CA GLU A 253 8.35 18.08 1.30
C GLU A 253 8.08 19.53 1.67
N ASN A 254 6.86 19.85 2.11
CA ASN A 254 6.54 21.19 2.61
C ASN A 254 7.41 21.56 3.81
N PHE A 255 7.67 20.62 4.74
CA PHE A 255 8.62 20.85 5.83
C PHE A 255 10.06 20.98 5.36
N VAL A 256 10.49 20.21 4.36
CA VAL A 256 11.84 20.34 3.76
C VAL A 256 12.07 21.75 3.24
N GLU A 257 11.13 22.28 2.47
CA GLU A 257 11.25 23.63 1.91
C GLU A 257 11.18 24.70 3.01
N LYS A 258 10.23 24.62 3.95
CA LYS A 258 10.15 25.54 5.10
C LYS A 258 11.45 25.59 5.91
N ILE A 259 12.08 24.44 6.16
CA ILE A 259 13.32 24.34 6.94
C ILE A 259 14.49 24.96 6.16
N LYS A 260 14.52 24.81 4.84
CA LYS A 260 15.53 25.44 3.97
C LYS A 260 15.36 26.96 3.93
N ASP A 261 14.12 27.44 3.77
CA ASP A 261 13.81 28.87 3.74
C ASP A 261 14.12 29.55 5.09
N ALA A 262 13.85 28.85 6.20
CA ALA A 262 14.12 29.35 7.55
C ALA A 262 15.60 29.22 7.98
N PHE A 263 16.49 28.67 7.14
CA PHE A 263 17.84 28.27 7.55
C PHE A 263 18.69 29.43 8.12
N GLU A 264 18.58 30.62 7.54
CA GLU A 264 19.38 31.80 7.91
C GLU A 264 18.85 32.52 9.17
N GLU A 265 17.55 32.39 9.48
CA GLU A 265 16.90 33.07 10.59
C GLU A 265 16.71 32.11 11.78
N ILE A 266 17.39 32.39 12.90
CA ILE A 266 17.40 31.50 14.08
C ILE A 266 15.98 31.26 14.62
N ASP A 267 15.20 32.31 14.86
CA ASP A 267 13.88 32.19 15.45
C ASP A 267 12.88 31.50 14.50
N SER A 268 12.98 31.77 13.20
CA SER A 268 12.15 31.12 12.18
C SER A 268 12.46 29.62 12.09
N PHE A 269 13.75 29.26 12.11
CA PHE A 269 14.21 27.87 12.08
C PHE A 269 13.66 27.07 13.27
N ASP A 270 13.77 27.62 14.47
CA ASP A 270 13.35 26.94 15.70
C ASP A 270 11.83 26.71 15.73
N ASN A 271 11.04 27.69 15.26
CA ASN A 271 9.59 27.56 15.11
C ASN A 271 9.20 26.43 14.14
N VAL A 272 9.86 26.36 12.97
CA VAL A 272 9.59 25.30 11.99
C VAL A 272 9.97 23.93 12.55
N LEU A 273 11.08 23.81 13.29
CA LEU A 273 11.43 22.55 13.95
C LEU A 273 10.43 22.14 15.03
N GLN A 274 9.88 23.11 15.77
CA GLN A 274 8.85 22.86 16.79
C GLN A 274 7.56 22.29 16.20
N GLU A 275 7.21 22.67 14.97
CA GLU A 275 6.10 22.08 14.22
C GLU A 275 6.48 20.72 13.60
N PHE A 276 7.72 20.56 13.14
CA PHE A 276 8.16 19.37 12.43
C PHE A 276 8.33 18.15 13.34
N ALA A 277 8.81 18.33 14.58
CA ALA A 277 9.01 17.22 15.51
C ALA A 277 7.70 16.44 15.83
N PRO A 278 6.57 17.09 16.21
CA PRO A 278 5.29 16.42 16.40
C PRO A 278 4.76 15.72 15.14
N TYR A 279 5.00 16.29 13.96
CA TYR A 279 4.66 15.66 12.69
C TYR A 279 5.44 14.35 12.49
N LEU A 280 6.76 14.36 12.73
CA LEU A 280 7.59 13.15 12.66
C LEU A 280 7.17 12.10 13.69
N ASP A 281 6.85 12.49 14.92
CA ASP A 281 6.33 11.58 15.95
C ASP A 281 5.05 10.88 15.49
N THR A 282 4.12 11.64 14.91
CA THR A 282 2.88 11.10 14.34
C THR A 282 3.17 10.13 13.20
N LEU A 283 4.10 10.49 12.32
CA LEU A 283 4.49 9.65 11.19
C LEU A 283 5.16 8.36 11.63
N ILE A 284 6.05 8.42 12.63
CA ILE A 284 6.69 7.25 13.26
C ILE A 284 5.63 6.34 13.87
N HIS A 285 4.62 6.90 14.55
CA HIS A 285 3.51 6.12 15.11
C HIS A 285 2.74 5.38 14.02
N HIS A 286 2.34 6.08 12.95
CA HIS A 286 1.63 5.47 11.82
C HIS A 286 2.45 4.36 11.13
N VAL A 287 3.76 4.56 10.96
CA VAL A 287 4.66 3.53 10.42
C VAL A 287 4.77 2.34 11.37
N GLY A 288 4.90 2.59 12.68
CA GLY A 288 4.96 1.56 13.71
C GLY A 288 3.68 0.70 13.82
N MET A 289 2.53 1.24 13.39
CA MET A 289 1.26 0.51 13.34
C MET A 289 1.12 -0.42 12.13
N ARG A 290 2.03 -0.37 11.15
CA ARG A 290 1.98 -1.23 9.96
C ARG A 290 2.00 -2.70 10.39
N GLU A 291 1.08 -3.48 9.83
CA GLU A 291 0.91 -4.89 10.16
C GLU A 291 2.21 -5.71 10.05
N VAL A 292 3.01 -5.42 9.01
CA VAL A 292 4.35 -5.99 8.78
C VAL A 292 5.30 -5.83 9.98
N LEU A 293 5.19 -4.76 10.77
CA LEU A 293 6.03 -4.55 11.96
C LEU A 293 5.43 -5.17 13.22
N ARG A 294 4.11 -5.39 13.26
CA ARG A 294 3.43 -6.04 14.40
C ARG A 294 3.81 -7.51 14.50
N HIS A 295 4.09 -8.17 13.37
CA HIS A 295 4.51 -9.57 13.32
C HIS A 295 5.96 -9.77 13.81
N VAL A 296 6.87 -8.84 13.47
CA VAL A 296 8.25 -8.80 14.01
C VAL A 296 8.26 -8.59 15.53
N GLY A 297 7.31 -7.83 16.08
CA GLY A 297 7.13 -7.66 17.51
C GLY A 297 6.60 -8.89 18.24
N ALA A 298 5.89 -9.79 17.55
CA ALA A 298 5.30 -11.01 18.11
C ALA A 298 6.23 -12.23 18.01
N VAL A 299 7.08 -12.29 16.98
CA VAL A 299 8.14 -13.29 16.81
C VAL A 299 9.48 -12.61 17.02
N GLY A 300 9.83 -12.35 18.28
CA GLY A 300 11.06 -11.64 18.61
C GLY A 300 12.31 -12.37 18.12
N PRO A 301 13.17 -11.74 17.31
CA PRO A 301 14.58 -12.12 17.25
C PRO A 301 15.26 -11.54 18.49
N GLN A 302 15.94 -12.40 19.25
CA GLN A 302 16.87 -11.95 20.28
C GLN A 302 17.82 -10.90 19.68
N GLY A 303 17.75 -9.65 20.15
CA GLY A 303 18.75 -8.62 19.84
C GLY A 303 18.27 -7.35 19.12
N ALA A 304 17.03 -6.91 19.28
CA ALA A 304 16.69 -5.49 19.12
C ALA A 304 15.44 -5.17 19.94
N SER A 305 15.63 -4.77 21.19
CA SER A 305 14.54 -4.30 22.05
C SER A 305 13.93 -3.01 21.48
N LEU A 306 12.63 -3.02 21.20
CA LEU A 306 11.81 -1.81 21.18
C LEU A 306 11.95 -1.10 22.54
N PRO A 307 12.10 0.24 22.60
CA PRO A 307 12.05 0.95 23.87
C PRO A 307 10.68 0.75 24.50
N ALA A 308 10.70 0.37 25.79
CA ALA A 308 9.52 0.12 26.59
C ALA A 308 8.56 1.32 26.58
N ARG A 309 7.27 1.00 26.53
CA ARG A 309 6.14 1.91 26.73
C ARG A 309 6.39 2.77 27.96
N ILE A 310 6.64 4.06 27.77
CA ILE A 310 6.68 5.03 28.87
C ILE A 310 5.23 5.20 29.33
N GLU A 311 4.87 4.59 30.45
CA GLU A 311 3.62 4.93 31.14
C GLU A 311 3.73 6.38 31.65
N PRO A 312 2.69 7.21 31.46
CA PRO A 312 2.69 8.54 32.03
C PRO A 312 2.60 8.43 33.55
N ALA A 313 3.66 8.87 34.22
CA ALA A 313 3.70 9.07 35.67
C ALA A 313 2.49 9.92 36.10
N GLY A 314 1.77 9.42 37.10
CA GLY A 314 0.55 10.03 37.60
C GLY A 314 0.70 11.51 37.92
N ALA A 315 -0.14 12.33 37.29
CA ALA A 315 -0.44 13.67 37.73
C ALA A 315 -1.94 13.71 38.03
N GLY A 316 -2.28 13.48 39.30
CA GLY A 316 -3.59 13.82 39.82
C GLY A 316 -3.79 15.34 39.73
N TRP A 317 -4.93 15.75 39.17
CA TRP A 317 -5.44 17.10 39.29
C TRP A 317 -6.82 17.04 39.94
N PRO A 318 -7.13 17.97 40.88
CA PRO A 318 -8.33 17.91 41.70
C PRO A 318 -9.55 18.37 40.91
N ALA A 319 -10.70 17.82 41.29
CA ALA A 319 -12.01 18.21 40.79
C ALA A 319 -12.36 19.64 41.21
N ILE A 320 -12.74 20.47 40.23
CA ILE A 320 -13.83 21.46 40.30
C ILE A 320 -14.52 21.46 38.94
#